data_AF-A0A3M2VDG8-F1
#
_entry.id   AF-A0A3M2VDG8-F1
#
_cell.length_a   1.000
_cell.length_b   1.000
_cell.length_c   1.000
_cell.angle_alpha   90.00
_cell.angle_beta   90.00
_cell.angle_gamma   90.00
#
_symmetry.space_group_name_H-M   'P 1'
#
loop_
_entity.id
_entity.type
_entity.pdbx_description
1 polymer ?
#
loop_
_entity_poly.entity_id
_entity_poly.type
_entity_poly.pdbx_seq_one_letter_code
_entity_poly.pdbx_strand_id
1 'polypeptide(L)'
;CDILPLVKRPTMTYGFSEDSDVRAINVRQDGMLTFFTVLRRDREPLDVSVNMPGNHNVLNSLATIAIATDEGVSDEAIVQGLSGFQGVGRRFQVYGELPVEGGHVMLVDDYGHHPREVAAVISAVRGGWPDRRLVMVYQPHRFSRTRDLYDDFVQVLAEANVLLLMEVYPAGEEPVPGAD
;
A
#
# COMPACT_ATOMS: atom_id res chain seq x y z
N CYS A 1 2.07 -21.83 1.17
CA CYS A 1 1.37 -21.11 2.24
C CYS A 1 0.95 -22.15 3.28
N ASP A 2 1.65 -22.19 4.41
CA ASP A 2 1.60 -23.34 5.33
C ASP A 2 0.39 -23.30 6.27
N ILE A 3 -0.37 -22.21 6.24
CA ILE A 3 -1.53 -21.96 7.12
C ILE A 3 -2.84 -22.44 6.48
N LEU A 4 -2.96 -22.33 5.15
CA LEU A 4 -4.19 -22.67 4.41
C LEU A 4 -4.71 -24.09 4.73
N PRO A 5 -3.88 -25.15 4.77
CA PRO A 5 -4.32 -26.50 5.13
C PRO A 5 -4.89 -26.62 6.56
N LEU A 6 -4.60 -25.67 7.44
CA LEU A 6 -5.08 -25.66 8.84
C LEU A 6 -6.48 -25.03 8.99
N VAL A 7 -6.98 -24.35 7.95
CA VAL A 7 -8.28 -23.67 7.97
C VAL A 7 -9.40 -24.66 7.63
N LYS A 8 -10.27 -24.96 8.59
CA LYS A 8 -11.38 -25.93 8.45
C LYS A 8 -12.71 -25.31 7.99
N ARG A 9 -12.66 -24.28 7.16
CA ARG A 9 -13.82 -23.54 6.63
C ARG A 9 -13.66 -23.35 5.13
N PRO A 10 -14.74 -23.07 4.38
CA PRO A 10 -14.60 -22.59 3.01
C PRO A 10 -13.64 -21.40 2.97
N THR A 11 -12.70 -21.43 2.04
CA THR A 11 -11.71 -20.38 1.83
C THR A 11 -11.80 -19.87 0.41
N MET A 12 -11.65 -18.56 0.26
CA MET A 12 -11.43 -17.91 -1.02
C MET A 12 -10.13 -17.11 -0.90
N THR A 13 -9.21 -17.35 -1.83
CA THR A 13 -7.90 -16.70 -1.89
C THR A 13 -7.93 -15.56 -2.89
N TYR A 14 -7.10 -14.54 -2.65
CA TYR A 14 -6.94 -13.44 -3.58
C TYR A 14 -5.47 -13.04 -3.71
N GLY A 15 -5.10 -12.52 -4.88
CA GLY A 15 -3.72 -12.08 -5.11
C GLY A 15 -3.35 -11.94 -6.59
N PHE A 16 -2.04 -11.93 -6.84
CA PHE A 16 -1.48 -11.90 -8.20
C PHE A 16 -1.12 -13.30 -8.73
N SER A 17 -1.12 -14.31 -7.84
CA SER A 17 -0.76 -15.69 -8.20
C SER A 17 -1.77 -16.29 -9.16
N GLU A 18 -1.31 -17.20 -10.01
CA GLU A 18 -2.20 -17.93 -10.93
C GLU A 18 -3.19 -18.83 -10.18
N ASP A 19 -2.81 -19.27 -8.99
CA ASP A 19 -3.61 -20.14 -8.12
C ASP A 19 -4.60 -19.37 -7.24
N SER A 20 -4.69 -18.04 -7.36
CA SER A 20 -5.65 -17.24 -6.57
C SER A 20 -7.07 -17.33 -7.16
N ASP A 21 -8.06 -17.58 -6.29
CA ASP A 21 -9.48 -17.65 -6.70
C ASP A 21 -9.99 -16.32 -7.28
N VAL A 22 -9.49 -15.21 -6.71
CA VAL A 22 -9.73 -13.83 -7.18
C VAL A 22 -8.39 -13.19 -7.51
N ARG A 23 -8.09 -13.07 -8.81
CA ARG A 23 -6.75 -12.71 -9.30
C ARG A 23 -6.75 -11.35 -9.99
N ALA A 24 -5.78 -10.49 -9.67
CA ALA A 24 -5.49 -9.31 -10.49
C ALA A 24 -4.48 -9.63 -11.59
N ILE A 25 -4.76 -9.14 -12.80
CA ILE A 25 -3.84 -9.12 -13.94
C ILE A 25 -3.80 -7.71 -14.56
N ASN A 26 -2.87 -7.48 -15.49
CA ASN A 26 -2.74 -6.23 -16.24
C ASN A 26 -2.66 -4.98 -15.34
N VAL A 27 -2.00 -5.13 -14.18
CA VAL A 27 -1.88 -4.05 -13.20
C VAL A 27 -1.02 -2.95 -13.77
N ARG A 28 -1.56 -1.74 -13.84
CA ARG A 28 -0.85 -0.52 -14.23
C ARG A 28 -1.20 0.62 -13.29
N GLN A 29 -0.22 1.47 -12.99
CA GLN A 29 -0.41 2.65 -12.19
C GLN A 29 -0.18 3.90 -13.05
N ASP A 30 -1.00 4.92 -12.85
CA ASP A 30 -0.89 6.24 -13.46
C ASP A 30 -1.12 7.30 -12.38
N GLY A 31 -0.02 7.81 -11.81
CA GLY A 31 -0.05 8.66 -10.61
C GLY A 31 -0.80 7.99 -9.46
N MET A 32 -1.92 8.59 -9.05
CA MET A 32 -2.80 8.09 -7.98
C MET A 32 -3.73 6.96 -8.42
N LEU A 33 -4.01 6.83 -9.72
CA LEU A 33 -4.94 5.84 -10.22
C LEU A 33 -4.21 4.53 -10.47
N THR A 34 -4.77 3.44 -9.95
CA THR A 34 -4.32 2.08 -10.29
C THR A 34 -5.43 1.36 -11.04
N PHE A 35 -5.08 0.72 -12.15
CA PHE A 35 -5.98 -0.03 -13.01
C PHE A 35 -5.55 -1.49 -13.06
N PHE A 36 -6.51 -2.40 -13.09
CA PHE A 36 -6.26 -3.84 -13.17
C PHE A 36 -7.52 -4.56 -13.64
N THR A 37 -7.34 -5.75 -14.21
CA THR A 37 -8.44 -6.66 -14.56
C THR A 37 -8.52 -7.75 -13.50
N VAL A 38 -9.73 -8.03 -13.01
CA VAL A 38 -9.98 -9.06 -12.00
C VAL A 38 -10.57 -10.29 -12.66
N LEU A 39 -9.89 -11.42 -12.48
CA LEU A 39 -10.37 -12.74 -12.84
C LEU A 39 -11.02 -13.38 -11.61
N ARG A 40 -12.25 -13.87 -11.78
CA ARG A 40 -13.02 -14.58 -10.76
C ARG A 40 -13.58 -15.84 -11.39
N ARG A 41 -13.73 -16.90 -10.59
CA ARG A 41 -14.32 -18.16 -11.05
C ARG A 41 -15.75 -17.95 -11.57
N ASP A 42 -16.06 -18.52 -12.73
CA ASP A 42 -17.40 -18.51 -13.35
C ASP A 42 -17.99 -17.11 -13.59
N ARG A 43 -17.13 -16.10 -13.76
CA ARG A 43 -17.50 -14.71 -14.08
C ARG A 43 -16.65 -14.18 -15.22
N GLU A 44 -17.19 -13.21 -15.96
CA GLU A 44 -16.41 -12.46 -16.94
C GLU A 44 -15.30 -11.63 -16.25
N PRO A 45 -14.18 -11.38 -16.94
CA PRO A 45 -13.15 -10.46 -16.49
C PRO A 45 -13.74 -9.09 -16.16
N LEU A 46 -13.36 -8.54 -15.00
CA LEU A 46 -13.86 -7.25 -14.52
C LEU A 46 -12.73 -6.22 -14.52
N ASP A 47 -12.84 -5.20 -15.35
CA ASP A 47 -11.90 -4.08 -15.33
C ASP A 47 -12.25 -3.10 -14.20
N VAL A 48 -11.24 -2.79 -13.38
CA VAL A 48 -11.40 -1.97 -12.18
C VAL A 48 -10.33 -0.88 -12.16
N SER A 49 -10.72 0.28 -11.62
CA SER A 49 -9.78 1.32 -11.20
C SER A 49 -10.02 1.69 -9.73
N VAL A 50 -8.95 2.09 -9.05
CA VAL A 50 -8.99 2.62 -7.69
C VAL A 50 -8.13 3.87 -7.62
N ASN A 51 -8.61 4.89 -6.91
CA ASN A 51 -7.88 6.14 -6.68
C ASN A 51 -6.88 6.02 -5.53
N MET A 52 -6.07 4.97 -5.57
CA MET A 52 -5.02 4.68 -4.60
C MET A 52 -3.85 3.99 -5.33
N PRO A 53 -2.60 4.43 -5.10
CA PRO A 53 -1.44 3.86 -5.76
C PRO A 53 -0.95 2.57 -5.09
N GLY A 54 -0.21 1.75 -5.84
CA GLY A 54 0.53 0.60 -5.32
C GLY A 54 -0.23 -0.72 -5.25
N ASN A 55 0.54 -1.81 -5.41
CA ASN A 55 0.03 -3.19 -5.45
C ASN A 55 -0.70 -3.62 -4.17
N HIS A 56 -0.32 -3.07 -3.01
CA HIS A 56 -1.01 -3.37 -1.76
C HIS A 56 -2.48 -2.89 -1.77
N ASN A 57 -2.77 -1.77 -2.46
CA ASN A 57 -4.15 -1.32 -2.62
C ASN A 57 -4.92 -2.16 -3.63
N VAL A 58 -4.25 -2.71 -4.66
CA VAL A 58 -4.87 -3.74 -5.52
C VAL A 58 -5.24 -4.97 -4.70
N LEU A 59 -4.35 -5.46 -3.83
CA LEU A 59 -4.66 -6.59 -2.94
C LEU A 59 -5.85 -6.28 -2.02
N ASN A 60 -5.90 -5.08 -1.42
CA ASN A 60 -7.04 -4.64 -0.62
C ASN A 60 -8.33 -4.62 -1.45
N SER A 61 -8.29 -4.11 -2.68
CA SER A 61 -9.43 -4.12 -3.59
C SER A 61 -9.87 -5.54 -3.94
N LEU A 62 -8.95 -6.46 -4.21
CA LEU A 62 -9.29 -7.86 -4.49
C LEU A 62 -10.02 -8.52 -3.31
N ALA A 63 -9.59 -8.24 -2.07
CA ALA A 63 -10.28 -8.71 -0.88
C ALA A 63 -11.73 -8.17 -0.81
N THR A 64 -11.92 -6.88 -1.12
CA THR A 64 -13.26 -6.27 -1.18
C THR A 64 -14.11 -6.88 -2.29
N ILE A 65 -13.55 -7.10 -3.48
CA ILE A 65 -14.24 -7.68 -4.64
C ILE A 65 -14.65 -9.13 -4.36
N ALA A 66 -13.78 -9.91 -3.71
CA ALA A 66 -14.07 -11.28 -3.30
C ALA A 66 -15.33 -11.33 -2.42
N ILE A 67 -15.36 -10.51 -1.36
CA ILE A 67 -16.50 -10.44 -0.43
C ILE A 67 -17.77 -9.93 -1.15
N ALA A 68 -17.65 -8.85 -1.92
CA ALA A 68 -18.80 -8.27 -2.62
C ALA A 68 -19.40 -9.23 -3.66
N THR A 69 -18.56 -9.99 -4.36
CA THR A 69 -19.00 -11.01 -5.32
C THR A 69 -19.72 -12.16 -4.62
N ASP A 70 -19.22 -12.61 -3.47
CA ASP A 70 -19.83 -13.67 -2.65
C ASP A 70 -21.21 -13.26 -2.11
N GLU A 71 -21.34 -11.99 -1.69
CA GLU A 71 -22.60 -11.39 -1.23
C GLU A 71 -23.57 -10.99 -2.37
N GLY A 72 -23.21 -11.26 -3.63
CA GLY A 72 -24.06 -11.01 -4.79
C GLY A 72 -24.22 -9.54 -5.19
N VAL A 73 -23.29 -8.67 -4.78
CA VAL A 73 -23.24 -7.28 -5.24
C VAL A 73 -22.95 -7.27 -6.75
N SER A 74 -23.63 -6.38 -7.50
CA SER A 74 -23.44 -6.30 -8.95
C SER A 74 -22.06 -5.76 -9.32
N ASP A 75 -21.54 -6.17 -10.46
CA ASP A 75 -20.23 -5.74 -10.96
C ASP A 75 -20.19 -4.21 -11.14
N GLU A 76 -21.28 -3.60 -11.60
CA GLU A 76 -21.38 -2.14 -11.74
C GLU A 76 -21.22 -1.43 -10.40
N ALA A 77 -21.85 -1.95 -9.34
CA ALA A 77 -21.75 -1.38 -8.00
C ALA A 77 -20.34 -1.54 -7.42
N ILE A 78 -19.68 -2.67 -7.68
CA ILE A 78 -18.28 -2.91 -7.28
C ILE A 78 -17.36 -1.90 -7.97
N VAL A 79 -17.46 -1.75 -9.30
CA VAL A 79 -16.63 -0.81 -10.06
C VAL A 79 -16.87 0.64 -9.61
N GLN A 80 -18.14 1.03 -9.42
CA GLN A 80 -18.48 2.37 -8.93
C GLN A 80 -17.94 2.63 -7.52
N GLY A 81 -18.07 1.66 -6.61
CA GLY A 81 -17.57 1.78 -5.24
C GLY A 81 -16.05 1.96 -5.17
N LEU A 82 -15.30 1.19 -5.97
CA LEU A 82 -13.84 1.25 -5.99
C LEU A 82 -13.30 2.49 -6.70
N SER A 83 -13.89 2.86 -7.84
CA SER A 83 -13.48 4.06 -8.58
C SER A 83 -13.84 5.35 -7.82
N GLY A 84 -14.91 5.34 -7.03
CA GLY A 84 -15.33 6.45 -6.17
C GLY A 84 -14.62 6.53 -4.81
N PHE A 85 -13.75 5.57 -4.49
CA PHE A 85 -13.07 5.52 -3.19
C PHE A 85 -12.17 6.74 -2.96
N GLN A 86 -12.43 7.48 -1.88
CA GLN A 86 -11.72 8.72 -1.55
C GLN A 86 -10.46 8.51 -0.69
N GLY A 87 -10.07 7.26 -0.46
CA GLY A 87 -8.98 6.93 0.44
C GLY A 87 -9.39 6.92 1.92
N VAL A 88 -8.38 6.72 2.76
CA VAL A 88 -8.49 6.81 4.22
C VAL A 88 -7.48 7.85 4.69
N GLY A 89 -7.85 8.67 5.68
CA GLY A 89 -6.93 9.66 6.24
C GLY A 89 -5.60 9.01 6.64
N ARG A 90 -4.50 9.70 6.32
CA ARG A 90 -3.11 9.25 6.57
C ARG A 90 -2.71 7.94 5.88
N ARG A 91 -3.42 7.50 4.84
CA ARG A 91 -2.99 6.41 3.95
C ARG A 91 -2.78 7.00 2.57
N PHE A 92 -1.52 7.20 2.20
CA PHE A 92 -1.11 7.88 0.97
C PHE A 92 -1.86 9.21 0.74
N GLN A 93 -1.97 10.03 1.78
CA GLN A 93 -2.76 11.24 1.73
C GLN A 93 -1.97 12.37 1.05
N VAL A 94 -2.43 12.78 -0.13
CA VAL A 94 -1.82 13.88 -0.89
C VAL A 94 -2.38 15.23 -0.40
N TYR A 95 -1.51 16.10 0.08
CA TYR A 95 -1.85 17.48 0.47
C TYR A 95 -1.79 18.47 -0.69
N GLY A 96 -1.31 18.03 -1.86
CA GLY A 96 -1.20 18.81 -3.08
C GLY A 96 0.24 19.19 -3.42
N GLU A 97 0.39 20.01 -4.45
CA GLU A 97 1.66 20.57 -4.90
C GLU A 97 1.93 21.88 -4.15
N LEU A 98 3.00 21.91 -3.37
CA LEU A 98 3.43 23.08 -2.59
C LEU A 98 4.54 23.82 -3.36
N PRO A 99 4.43 25.14 -3.54
CA PRO A 99 5.49 25.91 -4.18
C PRO A 99 6.72 25.99 -3.27
N VAL A 100 7.89 25.84 -3.87
CA VAL A 100 9.20 26.03 -3.23
C VAL A 100 10.09 26.86 -4.13
N GLU A 101 11.20 27.40 -3.60
CA GLU A 101 12.19 28.06 -4.45
C GLU A 101 12.70 27.06 -5.50
N GLY A 102 12.52 27.40 -6.78
CA GLY A 102 12.94 26.56 -7.91
C GLY A 102 11.96 25.45 -8.33
N GLY A 103 10.72 25.39 -7.81
CA GLY A 103 9.72 24.44 -8.32
C GLY A 103 8.52 24.18 -7.41
N HIS A 104 8.01 22.95 -7.48
CA HIS A 104 6.90 22.46 -6.68
C HIS A 104 7.25 21.10 -6.06
N VAL A 105 6.69 20.81 -4.90
CA VAL A 105 6.81 19.52 -4.23
C VAL A 105 5.42 18.97 -3.92
N MET A 106 5.19 17.71 -4.28
CA MET A 106 3.99 17.00 -3.84
C MET A 106 4.20 16.50 -2.42
N LEU A 107 3.37 16.96 -1.48
CA LEU A 107 3.42 16.49 -0.09
C LEU A 107 2.46 15.31 0.08
N VAL A 108 2.99 14.19 0.57
CA VAL A 108 2.24 12.97 0.88
C VAL A 108 2.48 12.60 2.35
N ASP A 109 1.40 12.33 3.09
CA ASP A 109 1.45 11.74 4.44
C ASP A 109 1.02 10.28 4.42
N ASP A 110 1.76 9.43 5.10
CA ASP A 110 1.43 8.01 5.26
C ASP A 110 1.73 7.51 6.68
N TYR A 111 0.85 6.68 7.21
CA TYR A 111 0.93 6.11 8.55
C TYR A 111 1.86 4.88 8.67
N GLY A 112 2.37 4.37 7.55
CA GLY A 112 3.23 3.20 7.49
C GLY A 112 4.44 3.34 8.40
N HIS A 113 4.55 2.44 9.37
CA HIS A 113 5.59 2.48 10.39
C HIS A 113 6.25 1.11 10.58
N HIS A 114 5.78 0.08 9.88
CA HIS A 114 6.48 -1.18 9.70
C HIS A 114 7.29 -1.15 8.38
N PRO A 115 8.50 -1.76 8.30
CA PRO A 115 9.33 -1.71 7.08
C PRO A 115 8.59 -2.11 5.80
N ARG A 116 7.78 -3.18 5.87
CA ARG A 116 6.91 -3.61 4.74
C ARG A 116 5.91 -2.54 4.28
N GLU A 117 5.35 -1.77 5.20
CA GLU A 117 4.43 -0.68 4.85
C GLU A 117 5.19 0.46 4.18
N VAL A 118 6.34 0.84 4.73
CA VAL A 118 7.24 1.85 4.14
C VAL A 118 7.65 1.44 2.72
N ALA A 119 8.04 0.18 2.53
CA ALA A 119 8.40 -0.37 1.22
C ALA A 119 7.24 -0.28 0.22
N ALA A 120 6.01 -0.56 0.69
CA ALA A 120 4.82 -0.46 -0.14
C ALA A 120 4.53 0.99 -0.58
N VAL A 121 4.78 1.97 0.30
CA VAL A 121 4.67 3.40 -0.02
C VAL A 121 5.75 3.82 -1.02
N ILE A 122 7.02 3.45 -0.80
CA ILE A 122 8.12 3.77 -1.71
C ILE A 122 7.84 3.19 -3.09
N SER A 123 7.44 1.91 -3.17
CA SER A 123 7.08 1.25 -4.42
C SER A 123 5.92 1.96 -5.13
N ALA A 124 4.89 2.37 -4.38
CA ALA A 124 3.76 3.13 -4.92
C ALA A 124 4.20 4.50 -5.47
N VAL A 125 5.10 5.22 -4.79
CA VAL A 125 5.65 6.48 -5.30
C VAL A 125 6.46 6.26 -6.58
N ARG A 126 7.34 5.26 -6.60
CA ARG A 126 8.18 4.96 -7.77
C ARG A 126 7.36 4.49 -8.98
N GLY A 127 6.27 3.76 -8.74
CA GLY A 127 5.35 3.32 -9.80
C GLY A 127 4.55 4.46 -10.40
N GLY A 128 4.11 5.43 -9.59
CA GLY A 128 3.26 6.54 -10.03
C GLY A 128 4.02 7.75 -10.55
N TRP A 129 5.24 7.97 -10.03
CA TRP A 129 6.07 9.14 -10.33
C TRP A 129 7.54 8.73 -10.51
N PRO A 130 7.86 7.91 -11.53
CA PRO A 130 9.19 7.32 -11.70
C PRO A 130 10.31 8.37 -11.84
N ASP A 131 10.02 9.50 -12.49
CA ASP A 131 10.99 10.56 -12.75
C ASP A 131 11.12 11.57 -11.60
N ARG A 132 10.29 11.45 -10.54
CA ARG A 132 10.34 12.36 -9.41
C ARG A 132 11.34 11.88 -8.35
N ARG A 133 12.07 12.83 -7.77
CA ARG A 133 12.95 12.59 -6.63
C ARG A 133 12.12 12.34 -5.37
N LEU A 134 12.37 11.22 -4.68
CA LEU A 134 11.74 10.87 -3.42
C LEU A 134 12.53 11.45 -2.24
N VAL A 135 11.93 12.44 -1.57
CA VAL A 135 12.42 12.97 -0.29
C VAL A 135 11.52 12.42 0.81
N MET A 136 12.09 11.69 1.76
CA MET A 136 11.37 11.04 2.85
C MET A 136 11.72 11.70 4.18
N VAL A 137 10.70 12.11 4.93
CA VAL A 137 10.83 12.46 6.35
C VAL A 137 10.25 11.29 7.14
N TYR A 138 11.09 10.59 7.90
CA TYR A 138 10.69 9.39 8.63
C TYR A 138 10.86 9.58 10.13
N GLN A 139 9.82 9.21 10.90
CA GLN A 139 9.86 9.16 12.35
C GLN A 139 9.67 7.70 12.79
N PRO A 140 10.70 7.03 13.32
CA PRO A 140 10.55 5.68 13.88
C PRO A 140 9.55 5.69 15.03
N HIS A 141 8.76 4.63 15.16
CA HIS A 141 7.73 4.51 16.19
C HIS A 141 8.01 3.31 17.10
N ARG A 142 8.29 3.59 18.38
CA ARG A 142 8.75 2.68 19.45
C ARG A 142 10.19 2.19 19.29
N PHE A 143 10.95 2.20 20.38
CA PHE A 143 12.33 1.69 20.41
C PHE A 143 12.38 0.17 20.21
N SER A 144 11.43 -0.57 20.79
CA SER A 144 11.32 -2.02 20.64
C SER A 144 11.23 -2.44 19.17
N ARG A 145 10.39 -1.76 18.39
CA ARG A 145 10.22 -2.03 16.96
C ARG A 145 11.46 -1.67 16.15
N THR A 146 12.07 -0.52 16.43
CA THR A 146 13.32 -0.12 15.76
C THR A 146 14.42 -1.15 15.98
N ARG A 147 14.57 -1.66 17.21
CA ARG A 147 15.52 -2.73 17.53
C ARG A 147 15.19 -4.03 16.79
N ASP A 148 13.94 -4.49 16.89
CA ASP A 148 13.56 -5.82 16.40
C ASP A 148 13.59 -5.93 14.86
N LEU A 149 13.45 -4.80 14.16
CA LEU A 149 13.39 -4.72 12.70
C LEU A 149 14.48 -3.81 12.11
N TYR A 150 15.59 -3.63 12.83
CA TYR A 150 16.63 -2.66 12.50
C TYR A 150 17.15 -2.82 11.06
N ASP A 151 17.58 -4.04 10.70
CA ASP A 151 18.14 -4.32 9.37
C ASP A 151 17.12 -4.10 8.26
N ASP A 152 15.85 -4.47 8.49
CA ASP A 152 14.75 -4.25 7.55
C ASP A 152 14.49 -2.75 7.34
N PHE A 153 14.57 -1.94 8.40
CA PHE A 153 14.46 -0.48 8.30
C PHE A 153 15.61 0.13 7.51
N VAL A 154 16.85 -0.29 7.79
CA VAL A 154 18.03 0.20 7.07
C VAL A 154 17.89 -0.07 5.57
N GLN A 155 17.45 -1.27 5.20
CA GLN A 155 17.25 -1.63 3.79
C GLN A 155 16.20 -0.76 3.11
N VAL A 156 15.01 -0.64 3.70
CA VAL A 156 13.90 0.08 3.05
C VAL A 156 14.13 1.59 3.01
N LEU A 157 14.70 2.18 4.07
CA LEU A 157 14.93 3.63 4.13
C LEU A 157 16.04 4.08 3.17
N ALA A 158 16.98 3.18 2.82
CA ALA A 158 18.02 3.43 1.83
C ALA A 158 17.48 3.59 0.40
N GLU A 159 16.23 3.22 0.10
CA GLU A 159 15.62 3.39 -1.21
C GLU A 159 15.18 4.85 -1.51
N ALA A 160 15.14 5.70 -0.48
CA ALA A 160 14.85 7.13 -0.64
C ALA A 160 16.03 7.88 -1.28
N ASN A 161 15.76 8.90 -2.11
CA ASN A 161 16.84 9.72 -2.65
C ASN A 161 17.43 10.67 -1.60
N VAL A 162 16.57 11.17 -0.71
CA VAL A 162 16.96 11.98 0.45
C VAL A 162 16.13 11.50 1.63
N LEU A 163 16.80 11.23 2.75
CA LEU A 163 16.16 10.81 3.99
C LEU A 163 16.45 11.84 5.08
N LEU A 164 15.39 12.33 5.72
CA LEU A 164 15.44 13.10 6.95
C LEU A 164 14.87 12.22 8.06
N LEU A 165 15.73 11.80 8.98
CA LEU A 165 15.34 10.94 10.10
C LEU A 165 15.06 11.80 11.33
N MET A 166 13.88 11.64 11.92
CA MET A 166 13.51 12.25 13.18
C MET A 166 13.87 11.33 14.35
N GLU A 167 13.95 11.90 15.56
CA GLU A 167 14.06 11.09 16.78
C GLU A 167 12.90 10.11 16.91
N VAL A 168 13.18 8.94 17.49
CA VAL A 168 12.19 7.90 17.75
C VAL A 168 11.04 8.44 18.58
N TYR A 169 9.81 8.26 18.10
CA TYR A 169 8.62 8.49 18.90
C TYR A 169 8.46 7.35 19.91
N PRO A 170 8.62 7.59 21.23
CA PRO A 170 8.75 6.51 22.22
C PRO A 170 7.45 5.74 22.44
N ALA A 171 6.30 6.38 22.24
CA ALA A 171 4.98 5.80 22.54
C ALA A 171 4.87 5.16 23.95
N GLY A 172 5.58 5.74 24.93
CA GLY A 172 5.63 5.26 26.31
C GLY A 172 6.79 4.33 26.66
N GLU A 173 7.70 4.03 25.72
CA GLU A 173 8.89 3.20 25.97
C GLU A 173 10.08 4.03 26.47
N GLU A 174 10.89 3.43 27.34
CA GLU A 174 12.20 3.97 27.70
C GLU A 174 13.18 3.80 26.52
N PRO A 175 14.14 4.72 26.33
CA PRO A 175 15.17 4.59 25.32
C PRO A 175 15.94 3.27 25.43
N VAL A 176 16.09 2.58 24.30
CA VAL A 176 16.89 1.36 24.19
C VAL A 176 18.22 1.73 23.51
N PRO A 177 19.38 1.46 24.14
CA PRO A 177 20.68 1.74 23.52
C PRO A 177 20.82 1.05 22.15
N GLY A 178 21.19 1.81 21.12
CA GLY A 178 21.37 1.31 19.75
C GLY A 178 20.08 1.13 18.96
N ALA A 179 18.96 1.68 19.43
CA ALA A 179 17.67 1.71 18.73
C ALA A 179 17.13 3.14 18.54
N ASP A 180 18.04 4.12 18.54
CA ASP A 180 17.83 5.55 18.33
C ASP A 180 17.95 6.00 16.86
#